data_AF-A0A3B4WZV7-F1
#
_entry.id   AF-A0A3B4WZV7-F1
#
_cell.length_a   1.000
_cell.length_b   1.000
_cell.length_c   1.000
_cell.angle_alpha   90.00
_cell.angle_beta   90.00
_cell.angle_gamma   90.00
#
_symmetry.space_group_name_H-M   'P 1'
#
loop_
_entity.id
_entity.type
_entity.pdbx_description
1 polymer ?
#
loop_
_entity_poly.entity_id
_entity_poly.type
_entity_poly.pdbx_seq_one_letter_code
_entity_poly.pdbx_strand_id
1 'polypeptide(L)'
;MLAVIGPQIRPISISVHVVSPVQLFDFSGAVMKYGFPSLANIKTRESYVTSYDPRTRTASWVIERLNPLSLSGSSDRKYCDFKEDDSIHMFHRSTNADFKGSGFDRGHLAAAANHKWSQKAMEDTFYLSNVAPQNPNLNQNTWNNLEKLCRSLTKRYLNVYVCTGPLYLPRQEADGKLYVRYQVIGRNHVAVPTHFFKVSLPDDKDDDLRSYVLPNEPIDDKVPLERFLVPIETVERASGLLFVPNIMKRTKSSAAGCSICELSSCFLFPAAGFKVEVQTRPETRDLSLMGSGRVLVLLLVSGLCVVVIRMENILNSYFRQDGLLQSDQSDPGPSSGISST
;
A
#
# COMPACT_ATOMS: atom_id res chain seq x y z
N MET A 1 69.01 -5.51 34.44
CA MET A 1 67.70 -6.11 34.15
C MET A 1 66.66 -5.01 34.27
N LEU A 2 66.33 -4.33 33.16
CA LEU A 2 65.34 -3.24 33.14
C LEU A 2 63.93 -3.85 33.13
N ALA A 3 63.09 -3.48 34.11
CA ALA A 3 61.68 -3.82 34.11
C ALA A 3 60.90 -2.73 33.35
N VAL A 4 60.30 -3.12 32.22
CA VAL A 4 59.38 -2.30 31.44
C VAL A 4 58.01 -2.32 32.13
N ILE A 5 57.56 -1.17 32.64
CA ILE A 5 56.20 -1.01 33.18
C ILE A 5 55.31 -0.53 32.03
N GLY A 6 54.54 -1.45 31.44
CA GLY A 6 53.53 -1.11 30.44
C GLY A 6 52.30 -0.42 31.05
N PRO A 7 51.54 0.38 30.29
CA PRO A 7 50.38 1.08 30.81
C PRO A 7 49.24 0.08 31.08
N GLN A 8 48.66 0.13 32.28
CA GLN A 8 47.45 -0.63 32.59
C GLN A 8 46.24 -0.01 31.87
N ILE A 9 45.70 -0.75 30.91
CA ILE A 9 44.39 -0.46 30.31
C ILE A 9 43.32 -0.88 31.33
N ARG A 10 42.63 0.09 31.93
CA ARG A 10 41.44 -0.19 32.74
C ARG A 10 40.26 -0.47 31.79
N PRO A 11 39.47 -1.52 32.01
CA PRO A 11 38.27 -1.73 31.21
C PRO A 11 37.29 -0.57 31.47
N ILE A 12 36.86 0.09 30.40
CA ILE A 12 35.75 1.04 30.44
C ILE A 12 34.49 0.19 30.58
N SER A 13 33.89 0.19 31.77
CA SER A 13 32.55 -0.34 31.96
C SER A 13 31.57 0.61 31.27
N ILE A 14 31.03 0.20 30.12
CA ILE A 14 29.89 0.88 29.50
C ILE A 14 28.65 0.36 30.24
N SER A 15 28.18 1.13 31.22
CA SER A 15 26.87 0.90 31.81
C SER A 15 25.81 1.22 30.75
N VAL A 16 25.24 0.18 30.15
CA VAL A 16 24.01 0.30 29.38
C VAL A 16 22.90 0.60 30.38
N HIS A 17 22.51 1.86 30.50
CA HIS A 17 21.28 2.22 31.19
C HIS A 17 20.10 1.70 30.36
N VAL A 18 19.58 0.54 30.77
CA VAL A 18 18.23 0.14 30.42
C VAL A 18 17.32 1.12 31.15
N VAL A 19 16.83 2.13 30.42
CA VAL A 19 15.81 3.04 30.92
C VAL A 19 14.55 2.20 31.10
N SER A 20 14.20 1.90 32.36
CA SER A 20 12.88 1.33 32.67
C SER A 20 11.81 2.35 32.24
N PRO A 21 10.58 1.93 31.91
CA PRO A 21 9.54 2.87 31.44
C PRO A 21 9.07 3.89 32.49
N VAL A 22 9.71 3.98 33.65
CA VAL A 22 9.22 4.72 34.81
C VAL A 22 10.18 5.87 35.12
N GLN A 23 10.29 6.84 34.23
CA GLN A 23 10.85 8.17 34.54
C GLN A 23 10.45 9.24 33.51
N LEU A 24 9.18 9.23 33.10
CA LEU A 24 8.55 10.25 32.23
C LEU A 24 7.42 11.00 32.96
N PHE A 25 7.44 11.02 34.29
CA PHE A 25 6.42 11.62 35.14
C PHE A 25 7.01 12.81 35.90
N ASP A 26 6.90 14.01 35.34
CA ASP A 26 6.72 15.20 36.19
C ASP A 26 6.09 16.43 35.50
N PHE A 27 5.83 16.38 34.19
CA PHE A 27 4.99 17.40 33.51
C PHE A 27 3.80 16.82 32.73
N SER A 28 3.84 15.53 32.39
CA SER A 28 2.78 14.82 31.66
C SER A 28 1.54 14.53 32.52
N GLY A 29 1.70 14.34 33.84
CA GLY A 29 0.61 13.94 34.73
C GLY A 29 -0.52 14.97 34.88
N ALA A 30 -0.20 16.28 34.81
CA ALA A 30 -1.22 17.34 34.93
C ALA A 30 -2.06 17.49 33.66
N VAL A 31 -1.43 17.35 32.48
CA VAL A 31 -2.12 17.44 31.17
C VAL A 31 -2.95 16.18 30.91
N MET A 32 -2.46 15.02 31.35
CA MET A 32 -3.15 13.72 31.19
C MET A 32 -4.00 13.35 32.40
N LYS A 33 -4.52 14.34 33.15
CA LYS A 33 -5.35 14.15 34.35
C LYS A 33 -6.51 13.16 34.15
N TYR A 34 -7.09 13.14 32.96
CA TYR A 34 -8.22 12.27 32.60
C TYR A 34 -7.80 11.08 31.73
N GLY A 35 -6.50 10.78 31.66
CA GLY A 35 -5.94 9.72 30.83
C GLY A 35 -5.74 10.13 29.36
N PHE A 36 -5.22 9.19 28.59
CA PHE A 36 -4.98 9.37 27.16
C PHE A 36 -6.23 9.03 26.34
N PRO A 37 -6.62 9.87 25.35
CA PRO A 37 -7.79 9.60 24.50
C PRO A 37 -7.74 8.25 23.76
N SER A 38 -6.54 7.74 23.46
CA SER A 38 -6.32 6.36 23.00
C SER A 38 -4.87 5.94 23.31
N LEU A 39 -4.69 4.67 23.66
CA LEU A 39 -3.38 4.04 23.87
C LEU A 39 -3.21 2.72 23.10
N ALA A 40 -4.30 2.17 22.54
CA ALA A 40 -4.34 0.78 22.13
C ALA A 40 -5.04 0.59 20.79
N ASN A 41 -4.23 0.37 19.75
CA ASN A 41 -4.69 -0.05 18.44
C ASN A 41 -4.21 -1.47 18.12
N ILE A 42 -3.15 -1.94 18.79
CA ILE A 42 -2.50 -3.23 18.53
C ILE A 42 -3.21 -4.36 19.27
N LYS A 43 -3.49 -5.44 18.56
CA LYS A 43 -4.08 -6.68 19.08
C LYS A 43 -3.26 -7.86 18.60
N THR A 44 -2.95 -8.76 19.52
CA THR A 44 -2.28 -10.03 19.23
C THR A 44 -3.31 -11.15 19.18
N ARG A 45 -3.27 -11.95 18.11
CA ARG A 45 -3.99 -13.20 17.97
C ARG A 45 -3.02 -14.37 17.99
N GLU A 46 -3.54 -15.58 17.85
CA GLU A 46 -2.71 -16.79 17.87
C GLU A 46 -1.65 -16.82 16.78
N SER A 47 -1.96 -16.27 15.59
CA SER A 47 -1.11 -16.39 14.40
C SER A 47 -0.83 -15.10 13.65
N TYR A 48 -1.39 -13.98 14.09
CA TYR A 48 -1.16 -12.66 13.50
C TYR A 48 -1.27 -11.54 14.54
N VAL A 49 -0.70 -10.39 14.21
CA VAL A 49 -0.84 -9.15 14.97
C VAL A 49 -1.53 -8.12 14.08
N THR A 50 -2.49 -7.38 14.61
CA THR A 50 -3.22 -6.34 13.86
C THR A 50 -3.18 -5.02 14.60
N SER A 51 -3.05 -3.92 13.86
CA SER A 51 -3.44 -2.60 14.35
C SER A 51 -4.82 -2.28 13.82
N TYR A 52 -5.80 -2.11 14.70
CA TYR A 52 -7.17 -1.77 14.34
C TYR A 52 -7.38 -0.26 14.32
N ASP A 53 -8.12 0.25 13.33
CA ASP A 53 -8.56 1.63 13.27
C ASP A 53 -10.07 1.74 13.60
N PRO A 54 -10.41 2.23 14.82
CA PRO A 54 -11.79 2.44 15.24
C PRO A 54 -12.61 3.39 14.35
N ARG A 55 -11.96 4.25 13.56
CA ARG A 55 -12.63 5.22 12.68
C ARG A 55 -13.11 4.57 11.38
N THR A 56 -12.26 3.76 10.76
CA THR A 56 -12.59 3.06 9.52
C THR A 56 -13.29 1.72 9.75
N ARG A 57 -13.26 1.21 10.99
CA ARG A 57 -13.78 -0.11 11.39
C ARG A 57 -13.07 -1.27 10.66
N THR A 58 -11.85 -1.03 10.22
CA THR A 58 -10.96 -1.99 9.55
C THR A 58 -9.59 -1.99 10.23
N ALA A 59 -8.73 -2.96 9.94
CA ALA A 59 -7.34 -2.86 10.37
C ALA A 59 -6.60 -1.75 9.60
N SER A 60 -5.71 -1.01 10.26
CA SER A 60 -4.68 -0.21 9.60
C SER A 60 -3.65 -1.13 8.92
N TRP A 61 -3.29 -2.23 9.58
CA TRP A 61 -2.40 -3.26 9.05
C TRP A 61 -2.54 -4.56 9.84
N VAL A 62 -2.16 -5.67 9.21
CA VAL A 62 -2.05 -7.00 9.80
C VAL A 62 -0.72 -7.62 9.42
N ILE A 63 0.01 -8.16 10.39
CA ILE A 63 1.28 -8.86 10.19
C ILE A 63 1.12 -10.33 10.55
N GLU A 64 1.56 -11.20 9.64
CA GLU A 64 1.59 -12.65 9.78
C GLU A 64 3.01 -13.17 9.47
N ARG A 65 3.38 -14.31 10.09
CA ARG A 65 4.60 -15.06 9.76
C ARG A 65 4.21 -16.36 9.08
N LEU A 66 4.67 -16.53 7.85
CA LEU A 66 4.46 -17.73 7.05
C LEU A 66 5.69 -18.62 7.09
N ASN A 67 5.47 -19.93 7.29
CA ASN A 67 6.49 -20.95 7.11
C ASN A 67 5.82 -22.28 6.70
N PRO A 68 6.56 -23.29 6.22
CA PRO A 68 5.95 -24.55 5.78
C PRO A 68 5.07 -25.22 6.84
N LEU A 69 5.41 -25.10 8.12
CA LEU A 69 4.61 -25.65 9.22
C LEU A 69 3.27 -24.92 9.33
N SER A 70 3.27 -23.58 9.29
CA SER A 70 2.04 -22.78 9.45
C SER A 70 1.03 -23.00 8.32
N LEU A 71 1.53 -23.31 7.12
CA LEU A 71 0.72 -23.55 5.92
C LEU A 71 0.18 -24.98 5.81
N SER A 72 0.59 -25.88 6.71
CA SER A 72 0.20 -27.29 6.72
C SER A 72 -0.73 -27.60 7.89
N GLY A 73 -1.57 -28.63 7.77
CA GLY A 73 -2.47 -29.06 8.83
C GLY A 73 -3.89 -29.36 8.34
N SER A 74 -4.70 -29.94 9.22
CA SER A 74 -6.06 -30.41 8.91
C SER A 74 -7.15 -29.37 9.12
N SER A 75 -6.81 -28.15 9.54
CA SER A 75 -7.78 -27.09 9.81
C SER A 75 -8.62 -26.75 8.57
N ASP A 76 -9.91 -26.59 8.76
CA ASP A 76 -10.89 -26.43 7.68
C ASP A 76 -11.71 -25.15 7.87
N ARG A 77 -11.68 -24.30 6.84
CA ARG A 77 -12.36 -23.01 6.81
C ARG A 77 -13.88 -23.15 6.88
N LYS A 78 -14.44 -24.33 6.57
CA LYS A 78 -15.90 -24.54 6.62
C LYS A 78 -16.45 -24.51 8.04
N TYR A 79 -15.60 -24.68 9.05
CA TYR A 79 -15.97 -24.58 10.46
C TYR A 79 -15.74 -23.16 11.03
N CYS A 80 -15.41 -22.18 10.18
CA CYS A 80 -15.15 -20.82 10.58
C CYS A 80 -16.28 -19.91 10.09
N ASP A 81 -16.83 -19.11 11.01
CA ASP A 81 -17.80 -18.08 10.71
C ASP A 81 -17.24 -16.69 11.02
N PHE A 82 -17.54 -15.73 10.15
CA PHE A 82 -17.22 -14.33 10.43
C PHE A 82 -17.96 -13.85 11.68
N LYS A 83 -17.24 -13.21 12.59
CA LYS A 83 -17.77 -12.76 13.88
C LYS A 83 -17.20 -11.40 14.28
N GLU A 84 -17.98 -10.64 15.05
CA GLU A 84 -17.48 -9.42 15.66
C GLU A 84 -16.31 -9.72 16.62
N ASP A 85 -15.44 -8.74 16.81
CA ASP A 85 -14.36 -8.81 17.79
C ASP A 85 -14.78 -8.17 19.11
N ASP A 86 -15.06 -9.01 20.11
CA ASP A 86 -15.52 -8.55 21.43
C ASP A 86 -14.48 -7.73 22.21
N SER A 87 -13.22 -7.77 21.81
CA SER A 87 -12.15 -6.95 22.41
C SER A 87 -12.17 -5.50 21.93
N ILE A 88 -13.03 -5.14 20.97
CA ILE A 88 -13.23 -3.78 20.47
C ILE A 88 -14.48 -3.21 21.13
N HIS A 89 -14.51 -1.92 21.47
CA HIS A 89 -15.74 -1.31 21.99
C HIS A 89 -16.85 -1.33 20.93
N MET A 90 -18.11 -1.59 21.31
CA MET A 90 -19.22 -1.80 20.36
C MET A 90 -19.40 -0.64 19.34
N PHE A 91 -19.12 0.61 19.72
CA PHE A 91 -19.19 1.78 18.82
C PHE A 91 -18.19 1.74 17.65
N HIS A 92 -17.18 0.89 17.78
CA HIS A 92 -16.04 0.82 16.87
C HIS A 92 -15.96 -0.54 16.18
N ARG A 93 -16.94 -1.43 16.35
CA ARG A 93 -16.99 -2.71 15.66
C ARG A 93 -17.62 -2.57 14.28
N SER A 94 -17.13 -3.33 13.33
CA SER A 94 -17.90 -3.76 12.18
C SER A 94 -18.70 -5.02 12.55
N THR A 95 -19.84 -5.21 11.89
CA THR A 95 -20.75 -6.36 12.10
C THR A 95 -21.03 -7.05 10.78
N ASN A 96 -21.49 -8.30 10.83
CA ASN A 96 -21.89 -9.02 9.61
C ASN A 96 -23.01 -8.29 8.84
N ALA A 97 -23.87 -7.54 9.54
CA ALA A 97 -24.94 -6.77 8.93
C ALA A 97 -24.41 -5.61 8.06
N ASP A 98 -23.22 -5.08 8.34
CA ASP A 98 -22.63 -4.00 7.54
C ASP A 98 -22.17 -4.49 6.15
N PHE A 99 -21.75 -5.75 6.07
CA PHE A 99 -21.30 -6.38 4.82
C PHE A 99 -22.44 -7.02 4.03
N LYS A 100 -23.51 -7.48 4.71
CA LYS A 100 -24.62 -8.17 4.06
C LYS A 100 -25.32 -7.25 3.05
N GLY A 101 -25.29 -7.64 1.77
CA GLY A 101 -25.94 -6.88 0.69
C GLY A 101 -25.23 -5.58 0.30
N SER A 102 -24.00 -5.35 0.77
CA SER A 102 -23.22 -4.14 0.45
C SER A 102 -22.61 -4.16 -0.95
N GLY A 103 -22.52 -5.33 -1.58
CA GLY A 103 -21.77 -5.56 -2.82
C GLY A 103 -20.29 -5.88 -2.62
N PHE A 104 -19.79 -5.88 -1.38
CA PHE A 104 -18.41 -6.21 -1.03
C PHE A 104 -18.30 -7.53 -0.27
N ASP A 105 -17.24 -8.27 -0.55
CA ASP A 105 -16.83 -9.42 0.25
C ASP A 105 -16.23 -8.96 1.59
N ARG A 106 -16.30 -9.87 2.56
CA ARG A 106 -15.49 -9.81 3.79
C ARG A 106 -14.07 -10.28 3.44
N GLY A 107 -13.26 -9.37 2.91
CA GLY A 107 -11.89 -9.63 2.48
C GLY A 107 -10.93 -9.78 3.65
N HIS A 108 -10.23 -10.92 3.72
CA HIS A 108 -9.25 -11.19 4.78
C HIS A 108 -7.95 -10.42 4.53
N LEU A 109 -7.35 -9.86 5.59
CA LEU A 109 -6.01 -9.28 5.52
C LEU A 109 -4.93 -10.32 5.86
N ALA A 110 -5.07 -11.02 6.99
CA ALA A 110 -4.43 -12.31 7.24
C ALA A 110 -5.33 -13.44 6.71
N ALA A 111 -4.85 -14.19 5.72
CA ALA A 111 -5.67 -15.16 5.01
C ALA A 111 -5.81 -16.46 5.78
N ALA A 112 -7.03 -17.01 5.90
CA ALA A 112 -7.28 -18.26 6.64
C ALA A 112 -6.36 -19.43 6.22
N ALA A 113 -6.04 -19.54 4.93
CA ALA A 113 -5.17 -20.59 4.39
C ALA A 113 -3.71 -20.52 4.90
N ASN A 114 -3.31 -19.41 5.51
CA ASN A 114 -1.97 -19.20 6.05
C ASN A 114 -1.80 -19.82 7.46
N HIS A 115 -2.90 -20.28 8.05
CA HIS A 115 -2.98 -20.73 9.45
C HIS A 115 -3.56 -22.15 9.55
N LYS A 116 -3.18 -23.03 8.62
CA LYS A 116 -3.68 -24.41 8.54
C LYS A 116 -3.27 -25.28 9.74
N TRP A 117 -2.21 -24.88 10.45
CA TRP A 117 -1.63 -25.61 11.57
C TRP A 117 -2.50 -25.63 12.83
N SER A 118 -3.41 -24.67 13.00
CA SER A 118 -4.30 -24.56 14.16
C SER A 118 -5.67 -24.08 13.73
N GLN A 119 -6.71 -24.84 14.09
CA GLN A 119 -8.11 -24.47 13.81
C GLN A 119 -8.46 -23.15 14.50
N LYS A 120 -7.97 -22.95 15.72
CA LYS A 120 -8.17 -21.71 16.47
C LYS A 120 -7.46 -20.52 15.81
N ALA A 121 -6.25 -20.71 15.30
CA ALA A 121 -5.54 -19.69 14.53
C ALA A 121 -6.27 -19.32 13.23
N MET A 122 -6.86 -20.31 12.55
CA MET A 122 -7.69 -20.08 11.38
C MET A 122 -8.97 -19.32 11.74
N GLU A 123 -9.70 -19.74 12.78
CA GLU A 123 -10.91 -19.07 13.27
C GLU A 123 -10.66 -17.60 13.67
N ASP A 124 -9.48 -17.29 14.24
CA ASP A 124 -9.11 -15.91 14.58
C ASP A 124 -9.01 -15.00 13.35
N THR A 125 -8.77 -15.54 12.15
CA THR A 125 -8.79 -14.73 10.92
C THR A 125 -10.18 -14.30 10.49
N PHE A 126 -11.22 -14.94 11.02
CA PHE A 126 -12.62 -14.60 10.73
C PHE A 126 -13.19 -13.53 11.67
N TYR A 127 -12.39 -13.01 12.62
CA TYR A 127 -12.77 -11.78 13.31
C TYR A 127 -12.84 -10.62 12.32
N LEU A 128 -13.91 -9.83 12.38
CA LEU A 128 -14.08 -8.67 11.51
C LEU A 128 -13.01 -7.57 11.74
N SER A 129 -12.22 -7.67 12.81
CA SER A 129 -11.00 -6.87 13.03
C SER A 129 -9.86 -7.17 12.05
N ASN A 130 -9.93 -8.29 11.31
CA ASN A 130 -9.01 -8.72 10.25
C ASN A 130 -9.61 -8.55 8.85
N VAL A 131 -10.76 -7.89 8.75
CA VAL A 131 -11.56 -7.82 7.52
C VAL A 131 -11.69 -6.38 7.05
N ALA A 132 -11.66 -6.20 5.73
CA ALA A 132 -12.04 -4.97 5.07
C ALA A 132 -13.00 -5.26 3.89
N PRO A 133 -13.89 -4.32 3.52
CA PRO A 133 -14.73 -4.47 2.34
C PRO A 133 -13.89 -4.59 1.07
N GLN A 134 -13.95 -5.74 0.42
CA GLN A 134 -13.14 -6.03 -0.76
C GLN A 134 -14.03 -6.34 -1.97
N ASN A 135 -13.67 -5.81 -3.13
CA ASN A 135 -14.38 -6.10 -4.36
C ASN A 135 -14.35 -7.63 -4.60
N PRO A 136 -15.50 -8.28 -4.89
CA PRO A 136 -15.55 -9.74 -5.05
C PRO A 136 -14.62 -10.27 -6.15
N ASN A 137 -14.50 -9.58 -7.28
CA ASN A 137 -13.61 -9.99 -8.37
C ASN A 137 -12.13 -9.92 -7.93
N LEU A 138 -11.74 -8.85 -7.23
CA LEU A 138 -10.39 -8.75 -6.67
C LEU A 138 -10.12 -9.87 -5.66
N ASN A 139 -10.99 -10.01 -4.65
CA ASN A 139 -10.81 -10.93 -3.52
C ASN A 139 -10.67 -12.38 -3.97
N GLN A 140 -11.54 -12.82 -4.87
CA GLN A 140 -11.63 -14.23 -5.27
C GLN A 140 -10.53 -14.61 -6.27
N ASN A 141 -9.99 -13.64 -7.00
CA ASN A 141 -9.02 -13.84 -8.08
C ASN A 141 -7.63 -13.25 -7.77
N THR A 142 -7.32 -12.05 -8.27
CA THR A 142 -5.97 -11.46 -8.24
C THR A 142 -5.40 -11.37 -6.82
N TRP A 143 -6.21 -11.02 -5.83
CA TRP A 143 -5.78 -10.98 -4.43
C TRP A 143 -5.41 -12.36 -3.89
N ASN A 144 -6.26 -13.37 -4.12
CA ASN A 144 -5.98 -14.77 -3.78
C ASN A 144 -4.73 -15.29 -4.51
N ASN A 145 -4.46 -14.85 -5.74
CA ASN A 145 -3.23 -15.18 -6.45
C ASN A 145 -1.99 -14.55 -5.79
N LEU A 146 -2.10 -13.31 -5.31
CA LEU A 146 -1.05 -12.66 -4.53
C LEU A 146 -0.82 -13.39 -3.19
N GLU A 147 -1.87 -13.85 -2.51
CA GLU A 147 -1.74 -14.67 -1.31
C GLU A 147 -1.04 -16.02 -1.59
N LYS A 148 -1.38 -16.68 -2.71
CA LYS A 148 -0.69 -17.90 -3.17
C LYS A 148 0.78 -17.62 -3.46
N LEU A 149 1.10 -16.47 -4.04
CA LEU A 149 2.49 -16.05 -4.28
C LEU A 149 3.24 -15.93 -2.95
N CYS A 150 2.69 -15.22 -1.96
CA CYS A 150 3.30 -15.11 -0.63
C CYS A 150 3.54 -16.48 0.04
N ARG A 151 2.56 -17.40 -0.04
CA ARG A 151 2.74 -18.78 0.42
C ARG A 151 3.83 -19.52 -0.35
N SER A 152 3.95 -19.31 -1.66
CA SER A 152 4.96 -19.99 -2.47
C SER A 152 6.39 -19.60 -2.10
N LEU A 153 6.60 -18.40 -1.53
CA LEU A 153 7.91 -17.95 -1.05
C LEU A 153 8.45 -18.87 0.06
N THR A 154 7.58 -19.52 0.85
CA THR A 154 8.03 -20.44 1.91
C THR A 154 8.66 -21.73 1.38
N LYS A 155 8.61 -21.98 0.06
CA LYS A 155 9.36 -23.06 -0.59
C LYS A 155 10.86 -22.72 -0.72
N ARG A 156 11.20 -21.43 -0.67
CA ARG A 156 12.57 -20.91 -0.80
C ARG A 156 13.11 -20.37 0.51
N TYR A 157 12.26 -19.74 1.31
CA TYR A 157 12.65 -19.11 2.58
C TYR A 157 11.95 -19.81 3.75
N LEU A 158 12.66 -19.99 4.86
CA LEU A 158 12.11 -20.66 6.03
C LEU A 158 10.96 -19.87 6.66
N ASN A 159 11.15 -18.57 6.84
CA ASN A 159 10.12 -17.65 7.32
C ASN A 159 9.93 -16.53 6.30
N VAL A 160 8.68 -16.12 6.10
CA VAL A 160 8.29 -14.94 5.33
C VAL A 160 7.31 -14.14 6.17
N TYR A 161 7.66 -12.90 6.47
CA TYR A 161 6.78 -11.97 7.16
C TYR A 161 5.96 -11.22 6.13
N VAL A 162 4.64 -11.17 6.32
CA VAL A 162 3.74 -10.49 5.39
C VAL A 162 2.93 -9.46 6.16
N CYS A 163 3.05 -8.20 5.75
CA CYS A 163 2.22 -7.11 6.25
C CYS A 163 1.18 -6.74 5.18
N THR A 164 -0.07 -6.64 5.59
CA THR A 164 -1.21 -6.41 4.69
C THR A 164 -2.11 -5.33 5.27
N GLY A 165 -2.62 -4.42 4.44
CA GLY A 165 -3.55 -3.40 4.93
C GLY A 165 -4.27 -2.63 3.83
N PRO A 166 -5.31 -1.87 4.19
CA PRO A 166 -6.03 -0.99 3.28
C PRO A 166 -5.28 0.33 3.02
N LEU A 167 -5.56 0.95 1.89
CA LEU A 167 -5.12 2.30 1.54
C LEU A 167 -6.29 3.15 1.02
N TYR A 168 -6.20 4.45 1.29
CA TYR A 168 -7.16 5.48 0.88
C TYR A 168 -6.42 6.55 0.07
N LEU A 169 -6.22 6.27 -1.23
CA LEU A 169 -5.38 7.07 -2.10
C LEU A 169 -6.16 8.23 -2.73
N PRO A 170 -5.53 9.42 -2.87
CA PRO A 170 -6.19 10.55 -3.48
C PRO A 170 -6.33 10.35 -5.00
N ARG A 171 -7.41 10.91 -5.56
CA ARG A 171 -7.59 11.07 -7.01
C ARG A 171 -7.82 12.54 -7.33
N GLN A 172 -7.32 12.98 -8.48
CA GLN A 172 -7.57 14.34 -8.96
C GLN A 172 -8.99 14.40 -9.54
N GLU A 173 -9.79 15.37 -9.10
CA GLU A 173 -11.13 15.61 -9.65
C GLU A 173 -11.09 16.72 -10.72
N ALA A 174 -12.24 16.98 -11.35
CA ALA A 174 -12.34 17.92 -12.49
C ALA A 174 -11.94 19.37 -12.15
N ASP A 175 -11.97 19.75 -10.88
CA ASP A 175 -11.51 21.07 -10.40
C ASP A 175 -9.98 21.16 -10.25
N GLY A 176 -9.26 20.08 -10.58
CA GLY A 176 -7.81 20.00 -10.52
C GLY A 176 -7.25 19.73 -9.11
N LYS A 177 -8.09 19.54 -8.09
CA LYS A 177 -7.64 19.24 -6.72
C LYS A 177 -7.65 17.74 -6.43
N LEU A 178 -6.85 17.35 -5.44
CA LEU A 178 -6.77 15.98 -4.95
C LEU A 178 -7.78 15.75 -3.82
N TYR A 179 -8.57 14.70 -3.96
CA TYR A 179 -9.54 14.27 -2.95
C TYR A 179 -9.34 12.79 -2.63
N VAL A 180 -9.44 12.46 -1.35
CA VAL A 180 -9.59 11.08 -0.89
C VAL A 180 -11.07 10.82 -0.74
N ARG A 181 -11.64 10.00 -1.63
CA ARG A 181 -13.05 9.62 -1.61
C ARG A 181 -13.19 8.12 -1.56
N TYR A 182 -13.97 7.64 -0.61
CA TYR A 182 -14.28 6.23 -0.44
C TYR A 182 -15.71 6.06 0.07
N GLN A 183 -16.31 4.92 -0.27
CA GLN A 183 -17.63 4.55 0.25
C GLN A 183 -17.51 4.11 1.71
N VAL A 184 -18.57 4.32 2.48
CA VAL A 184 -18.79 3.63 3.76
C VAL A 184 -20.02 2.73 3.65
N ILE A 185 -19.98 1.54 4.25
CA ILE A 185 -21.07 0.55 4.18
C ILE A 185 -21.66 0.27 5.57
N GLY A 186 -22.93 -0.14 5.57
CA GLY A 186 -23.63 -0.53 6.79
C GLY A 186 -23.97 0.63 7.72
N ARG A 187 -24.57 0.29 8.86
CA ARG A 187 -24.96 1.29 9.88
C ARG A 187 -23.74 1.79 10.66
N ASN A 188 -22.68 1.00 10.71
CA ASN A 188 -21.45 1.34 11.40
C ASN A 188 -20.45 2.11 10.52
N HIS A 189 -20.83 2.44 9.27
CA HIS A 189 -20.02 3.18 8.31
C HIS A 189 -18.61 2.59 8.12
N VAL A 190 -18.55 1.28 7.86
CA VAL A 190 -17.28 0.59 7.60
C VAL A 190 -16.68 1.13 6.30
N ALA A 191 -15.45 1.62 6.36
CA ALA A 191 -14.81 2.24 5.21
C ALA A 191 -14.42 1.19 4.17
N VAL A 192 -14.69 1.49 2.90
CA VAL A 192 -14.28 0.69 1.74
C VAL A 192 -12.94 1.21 1.24
N PRO A 193 -11.83 0.45 1.36
CA PRO A 193 -10.53 0.90 0.89
C PRO A 193 -10.53 1.17 -0.62
N THR A 194 -9.77 2.17 -1.05
CA THR A 194 -9.55 2.40 -2.49
C THR A 194 -8.59 1.38 -3.09
N HIS A 195 -7.63 0.93 -2.28
CA HIS A 195 -6.58 -0.01 -2.64
C HIS A 195 -6.23 -0.87 -1.42
N PHE A 196 -5.51 -1.96 -1.67
CA PHE A 196 -4.85 -2.75 -0.64
C PHE A 196 -3.36 -2.82 -0.92
N PHE A 197 -2.55 -2.89 0.14
CA PHE A 197 -1.15 -3.19 0.04
C PHE A 197 -0.82 -4.56 0.62
N LYS A 198 0.26 -5.15 0.10
CA LYS A 198 0.92 -6.30 0.74
C LYS A 198 2.43 -6.15 0.63
N VAL A 199 3.13 -6.24 1.76
CA VAL A 199 4.59 -6.22 1.85
C VAL A 199 5.03 -7.59 2.34
N SER A 200 5.80 -8.32 1.55
CA SER A 200 6.42 -9.58 1.93
C SER A 200 7.92 -9.40 2.15
N LEU A 201 8.40 -9.78 3.31
CA LEU A 201 9.80 -9.74 3.73
C LEU A 201 10.24 -11.15 4.12
N PRO A 202 11.02 -11.84 3.27
CA PRO A 202 11.70 -13.06 3.67
C PRO A 202 12.71 -12.79 4.79
N ASP A 203 12.79 -13.72 5.75
CA ASP A 203 13.74 -13.64 6.86
C ASP A 203 15.20 -13.71 6.36
N ASP A 204 16.09 -12.94 6.98
CA ASP A 204 17.52 -12.83 6.63
C ASP A 204 17.85 -12.45 5.16
N LYS A 205 16.86 -11.93 4.40
CA LYS A 205 17.00 -11.53 2.99
C LYS A 205 16.21 -10.27 2.67
N ASP A 206 16.60 -9.16 3.30
CA ASP A 206 16.00 -7.82 3.08
C ASP A 206 15.95 -7.42 1.60
N ASP A 207 16.93 -7.86 0.79
CA ASP A 207 17.03 -7.54 -0.64
C ASP A 207 15.91 -8.20 -1.49
N ASP A 208 15.23 -9.22 -0.95
CA ASP A 208 14.11 -9.91 -1.60
C ASP A 208 12.74 -9.38 -1.13
N LEU A 209 12.70 -8.23 -0.45
CA LEU A 209 11.45 -7.55 -0.08
C LEU A 209 10.62 -7.25 -1.34
N ARG A 210 9.31 -7.51 -1.26
CA ARG A 210 8.37 -7.17 -2.32
C ARG A 210 7.16 -6.44 -1.74
N SER A 211 6.81 -5.31 -2.33
CA SER A 211 5.65 -4.51 -1.98
C SER A 211 4.71 -4.39 -3.17
N TYR A 212 3.43 -4.64 -2.93
CA TYR A 212 2.38 -4.56 -3.92
C TYR A 212 1.30 -3.58 -3.49
N VAL A 213 0.72 -2.85 -4.45
CA VAL A 213 -0.48 -2.03 -4.26
C VAL A 213 -1.48 -2.37 -5.36
N LEU A 214 -2.66 -2.85 -4.96
CA LEU A 214 -3.72 -3.27 -5.89
C LEU A 214 -4.97 -2.41 -5.67
N PRO A 215 -5.64 -1.91 -6.73
CA PRO A 215 -6.89 -1.19 -6.60
C PRO A 215 -8.02 -2.13 -6.15
N ASN A 216 -8.94 -1.63 -5.32
CA ASN A 216 -10.10 -2.38 -4.82
C ASN A 216 -11.24 -2.43 -5.85
N GLU A 217 -10.94 -2.91 -7.05
CA GLU A 217 -11.83 -2.95 -8.21
C GLU A 217 -11.57 -4.24 -9.03
N PRO A 218 -12.42 -4.57 -10.01
CA PRO A 218 -12.18 -5.73 -10.86
C PRO A 218 -10.86 -5.61 -11.63
N ILE A 219 -10.07 -6.69 -11.65
CA ILE A 219 -8.80 -6.77 -12.38
C ILE A 219 -8.87 -7.98 -13.31
N ASP A 220 -8.48 -7.80 -14.58
CA ASP A 220 -8.40 -8.91 -15.55
C ASP A 220 -7.33 -9.92 -15.08
N ASP A 221 -7.72 -11.20 -15.00
CA ASP A 221 -6.87 -12.30 -14.54
C ASP A 221 -5.58 -12.50 -15.36
N LYS A 222 -5.53 -11.93 -16.58
CA LYS A 222 -4.34 -11.93 -17.44
C LYS A 222 -3.29 -10.90 -17.03
N VAL A 223 -3.64 -9.93 -16.19
CA VAL A 223 -2.70 -8.90 -15.74
C VAL A 223 -1.72 -9.55 -14.75
N PRO A 224 -0.41 -9.55 -15.05
CA PRO A 224 0.59 -10.17 -14.17
C PRO A 224 0.74 -9.39 -12.86
N LEU A 225 1.00 -10.09 -11.75
CA LEU A 225 1.14 -9.47 -10.42
C LEU A 225 2.29 -8.45 -10.36
N GLU A 226 3.31 -8.63 -11.20
CA GLU A 226 4.46 -7.75 -11.35
C GLU A 226 4.07 -6.33 -11.75
N ARG A 227 2.90 -6.12 -12.40
CA ARG A 227 2.40 -4.78 -12.72
C ARG A 227 2.00 -3.97 -11.48
N PHE A 228 1.78 -4.63 -10.34
CA PHE A 228 1.38 -4.00 -9.09
C PHE A 228 2.53 -3.84 -8.10
N LEU A 229 3.76 -4.21 -8.49
CA LEU A 229 4.96 -3.96 -7.69
C LEU A 229 5.23 -2.46 -7.58
N VAL A 230 5.48 -2.02 -6.35
CA VAL A 230 5.86 -0.64 -6.04
C VAL A 230 7.07 -0.63 -5.10
N PRO A 231 7.88 0.44 -5.08
CA PRO A 231 8.87 0.65 -4.02
C PRO A 231 8.21 0.69 -2.64
N ILE A 232 8.90 0.19 -1.61
CA ILE A 232 8.36 0.13 -0.24
C ILE A 232 7.98 1.53 0.27
N GLU A 233 8.74 2.55 -0.11
CA GLU A 233 8.52 3.95 0.26
C GLU A 233 7.17 4.46 -0.26
N THR A 234 6.66 3.89 -1.36
CA THR A 234 5.32 4.23 -1.88
C THR A 234 4.26 3.78 -0.89
N VAL A 235 4.38 2.57 -0.34
CA VAL A 235 3.45 2.04 0.66
C VAL A 235 3.59 2.82 1.96
N GLU A 236 4.82 3.10 2.41
CA GLU A 236 5.08 3.86 3.64
C GLU A 236 4.48 5.27 3.61
N ARG A 237 4.70 6.01 2.51
CA ARG A 237 4.12 7.35 2.31
C ARG A 237 2.60 7.31 2.25
N ALA A 238 2.03 6.33 1.56
CA ALA A 238 0.58 6.24 1.39
C ALA A 238 -0.17 5.75 2.63
N SER A 239 0.46 4.89 3.44
CA SER A 239 -0.15 4.30 4.64
C SER A 239 0.16 5.06 5.93
N GLY A 240 1.22 5.87 5.95
CA GLY A 240 1.76 6.45 7.18
C GLY A 240 2.43 5.43 8.10
N LEU A 241 2.84 4.27 7.56
CA LEU A 241 3.51 3.19 8.27
C LEU A 241 4.98 3.11 7.88
N LEU A 242 5.79 2.47 8.74
CA LEU A 242 7.17 2.11 8.44
C LEU A 242 7.32 0.61 8.66
N PHE A 243 7.77 -0.13 7.65
CA PHE A 243 7.85 -1.60 7.72
C PHE A 243 9.25 -2.09 8.06
N VAL A 244 10.27 -1.37 7.62
CA VAL A 244 11.67 -1.70 7.91
C VAL A 244 12.41 -0.46 8.40
N PRO A 245 12.31 -0.11 9.70
CA PRO A 245 12.95 1.10 10.24
C PRO A 245 14.50 1.08 10.11
N ASN A 246 15.10 -0.07 9.77
CA ASN A 246 16.55 -0.26 9.72
C ASN A 246 17.19 -0.24 8.32
N ILE A 247 16.43 -0.16 7.22
CA ILE A 247 17.06 -0.12 5.86
C ILE A 247 17.89 1.16 5.68
N MET A 248 17.46 2.30 6.24
CA MET A 248 18.23 3.55 6.18
C MET A 248 19.53 3.54 7.00
N LYS A 249 19.72 2.60 7.93
CA LYS A 249 20.99 2.45 8.66
C LYS A 249 22.01 1.58 7.91
N ARG A 250 21.56 0.65 7.07
CA ARG A 250 22.45 -0.33 6.39
C ARG A 250 23.01 0.17 5.05
N THR A 251 22.35 1.12 4.39
CA THR A 251 22.79 1.70 3.11
C THR A 251 23.89 2.77 3.23
N LYS A 252 24.34 3.14 4.44
CA LYS A 252 25.48 4.05 4.63
C LYS A 252 26.85 3.37 4.72
N SER A 253 26.91 2.03 4.76
CA SER A 253 28.19 1.29 4.87
C SER A 253 28.57 0.48 3.62
N SER A 254 27.83 0.60 2.51
CA SER A 254 28.14 -0.10 1.27
C SER A 254 27.86 0.83 0.09
N ALA A 255 28.93 1.28 -0.55
CA ALA A 255 28.94 2.36 -1.53
C ALA A 255 28.21 2.03 -2.85
N ALA A 256 27.75 3.11 -3.50
CA ALA A 256 27.51 3.29 -4.93
C ALA A 256 26.36 2.50 -5.59
N GLY A 257 25.27 3.21 -5.91
CA GLY A 257 24.29 2.73 -6.87
C GLY A 257 22.97 3.49 -6.90
N CYS A 258 22.92 4.58 -7.68
CA CYS A 258 21.71 5.19 -8.25
C CYS A 258 20.67 5.79 -7.28
N SER A 259 20.92 7.04 -6.83
CA SER A 259 19.84 7.94 -6.38
C SER A 259 19.22 8.63 -7.59
N ILE A 260 18.18 8.02 -8.18
CA ILE A 260 17.33 8.66 -9.22
C ILE A 260 15.84 8.66 -8.83
N CYS A 261 15.46 8.11 -7.67
CA CYS A 261 14.03 7.97 -7.30
C CYS A 261 13.41 9.17 -6.56
N GLU A 262 14.16 10.24 -6.28
CA GLU A 262 13.69 11.33 -5.39
C GLU A 262 12.80 12.39 -6.05
N LEU A 263 12.55 12.37 -7.37
CA LEU A 263 11.74 13.42 -8.02
C LEU A 263 10.60 12.93 -8.94
N SER A 264 10.48 11.63 -9.21
CA SER A 264 9.42 11.09 -10.09
C SER A 264 8.24 10.46 -9.35
N SER A 265 8.30 10.33 -8.02
CA SER A 265 7.28 9.62 -7.20
C SER A 265 6.06 10.48 -6.81
N CYS A 266 6.01 11.76 -7.23
CA CYS A 266 4.84 12.63 -7.01
C CYS A 266 3.79 12.58 -8.13
N PHE A 267 4.08 11.95 -9.26
CA PHE A 267 3.14 11.81 -10.36
C PHE A 267 3.22 10.39 -10.91
N LEU A 268 2.09 9.86 -11.37
CA LEU A 268 1.88 8.52 -11.95
C LEU A 268 1.57 7.39 -10.95
N PHE A 269 0.30 7.34 -10.54
CA PHE A 269 -0.45 6.12 -10.82
C PHE A 269 -0.90 6.20 -12.28
N PRO A 270 -0.29 5.48 -13.25
CA PRO A 270 -0.94 5.32 -14.52
C PRO A 270 -2.12 4.38 -14.31
N ALA A 271 -3.33 4.87 -14.59
CA ALA A 271 -4.44 3.99 -14.95
C ALA A 271 -3.95 2.97 -16.00
N ALA A 272 -4.45 1.74 -15.89
CA ALA A 272 -4.03 0.60 -16.69
C ALA A 272 -3.75 0.95 -18.16
N GLY A 273 -2.55 0.61 -18.68
CA GLY A 273 -2.33 0.53 -20.13
C GLY A 273 -1.06 1.14 -20.75
N PHE A 274 -0.12 1.74 -20.02
CA PHE A 274 1.08 2.33 -20.68
C PHE A 274 2.28 1.35 -20.79
N LYS A 275 2.85 1.29 -22.01
CA LYS A 275 4.21 0.80 -22.30
C LYS A 275 5.15 2.02 -22.33
N VAL A 276 6.22 1.98 -21.54
CA VAL A 276 7.34 2.93 -21.66
C VAL A 276 8.38 2.27 -22.55
N GLU A 277 8.69 2.88 -23.69
CA GLU A 277 9.72 2.40 -24.61
C GLU A 277 10.95 3.30 -24.48
N VAL A 278 12.06 2.72 -23.99
CA VAL A 278 13.33 3.43 -23.80
C VAL A 278 14.15 3.22 -25.08
N GLN A 279 14.32 4.27 -25.88
CA GLN A 279 15.14 4.22 -27.07
C GLN A 279 16.51 4.87 -26.79
N THR A 280 17.57 4.07 -26.72
CA THR A 280 18.94 4.57 -26.70
C THR A 280 19.43 4.75 -28.14
N ARG A 281 19.92 5.94 -28.49
CA ARG A 281 20.63 6.17 -29.76
C ARG A 281 22.05 6.67 -29.49
N PRO A 282 23.06 6.15 -30.19
CA PRO A 282 24.41 6.68 -30.12
C PRO A 282 24.57 7.89 -31.04
N GLU A 283 25.23 8.92 -30.51
CA GLU A 283 25.82 10.08 -31.19
C GLU A 283 24.91 11.05 -31.96
N THR A 284 24.96 12.34 -31.59
CA THR A 284 25.35 13.43 -32.51
C THR A 284 25.53 14.77 -31.77
N ARG A 285 26.54 15.51 -32.21
CA ARG A 285 26.90 16.89 -31.81
C ARG A 285 25.86 17.88 -32.37
N ASP A 286 25.82 19.06 -31.78
CA ASP A 286 25.00 20.26 -32.11
C ASP A 286 23.64 20.41 -31.40
N LEU A 287 23.69 21.04 -30.22
CA LEU A 287 22.56 21.70 -29.58
C LEU A 287 22.42 23.12 -30.15
N SER A 288 21.53 23.31 -31.13
CA SER A 288 20.98 24.62 -31.45
C SER A 288 19.59 24.76 -30.85
N LEU A 289 19.42 25.75 -29.96
CA LEU A 289 18.13 26.15 -29.40
C LEU A 289 17.33 26.87 -30.48
N MET A 290 16.43 26.16 -31.18
CA MET A 290 15.34 26.79 -31.91
C MET A 290 14.08 26.80 -31.03
N GLY A 291 13.66 28.00 -30.64
CA GLY A 291 12.47 28.23 -29.86
C GLY A 291 11.19 28.15 -30.69
N SER A 292 10.21 27.41 -30.17
CA SER A 292 8.79 27.78 -30.08
C SER A 292 8.00 26.58 -29.55
N GLY A 293 7.32 26.74 -28.40
CA GLY A 293 6.37 25.77 -27.87
C GLY A 293 6.93 24.75 -26.87
N ARG A 294 6.81 25.08 -25.58
CA ARG A 294 6.78 24.18 -24.40
C ARG A 294 7.41 22.78 -24.58
N VAL A 295 8.73 22.71 -24.64
CA VAL A 295 9.52 21.49 -24.46
C VAL A 295 10.22 21.60 -23.09
N LEU A 296 9.89 20.73 -22.14
CA LEU A 296 10.70 20.59 -20.92
C LEU A 296 11.80 19.56 -21.21
N VAL A 297 13.00 20.04 -21.55
CA VAL A 297 14.19 19.19 -21.72
C VAL A 297 14.82 19.01 -20.34
N LEU A 298 14.75 17.80 -19.77
CA LEU A 298 15.52 17.46 -18.57
C LEU A 298 16.91 16.98 -19.02
N LEU A 299 17.94 17.82 -18.85
CA LEU A 299 19.33 17.45 -19.07
C LEU A 299 19.89 16.78 -17.81
N LEU A 300 20.00 15.45 -17.82
CA LEU A 300 20.76 14.69 -16.82
C LEU A 300 22.18 14.47 -17.35
N VAL A 301 23.16 15.16 -16.77
CA VAL A 301 24.58 14.90 -17.04
C VAL A 301 25.11 14.00 -15.92
N SER A 302 25.09 12.69 -16.16
CA SER A 302 25.98 11.75 -15.49
C SER A 302 26.65 10.90 -16.57
N GLY A 303 27.96 10.67 -16.41
CA GLY A 303 28.88 10.24 -17.46
C GLY A 303 28.32 9.23 -18.47
N LEU A 304 28.38 9.64 -19.74
CA LEU A 304 28.24 8.84 -20.98
C LEU A 304 26.84 8.43 -21.47
N CYS A 305 25.73 8.94 -20.92
CA CYS A 305 24.41 8.72 -21.54
C CYS A 305 23.55 9.99 -21.61
N VAL A 306 23.13 10.35 -22.83
CA VAL A 306 22.12 11.41 -23.05
C VAL A 306 20.77 10.73 -23.29
N VAL A 307 19.84 10.90 -22.36
CA VAL A 307 18.47 10.40 -22.50
C VAL A 307 17.57 11.56 -22.93
N VAL A 308 17.07 11.50 -24.17
CA VAL A 308 16.11 12.48 -24.71
C VAL A 308 14.70 11.90 -24.57
N ILE A 309 13.90 12.43 -23.65
CA ILE A 309 12.49 12.05 -23.50
C ILE A 309 11.65 12.99 -24.38
N ARG A 310 11.10 12.46 -25.49
CA ARG A 310 10.15 13.18 -26.34
C ARG A 310 8.73 12.95 -25.83
N MET A 311 8.15 13.97 -25.18
CA MET A 311 6.74 13.98 -24.81
C MET A 311 5.91 14.47 -26.00
N GLU A 312 5.65 13.61 -26.98
CA GLU A 312 4.67 13.91 -28.04
C GLU A 312 3.28 13.39 -27.62
N ASN A 313 2.35 14.33 -27.43
CA ASN A 313 0.90 14.15 -27.40
C ASN A 313 0.27 13.26 -26.31
N ILE A 314 0.27 13.76 -25.05
CA ILE A 314 -0.59 13.24 -23.97
C ILE A 314 -2.00 13.87 -23.96
N LEU A 315 -2.27 14.90 -24.77
CA LEU A 315 -3.50 15.69 -24.64
C LEU A 315 -4.60 15.45 -25.70
N ASN A 316 -4.38 14.70 -26.78
CA ASN A 316 -5.38 14.60 -27.87
C ASN A 316 -6.11 13.25 -28.01
N SER A 317 -5.65 12.17 -27.37
CA SER A 317 -6.37 10.88 -27.40
C SER A 317 -7.36 10.70 -26.24
N TYR A 318 -7.31 11.56 -25.22
CA TYR A 318 -8.25 11.54 -24.09
C TYR A 318 -9.60 12.24 -24.36
N PHE A 319 -9.75 12.97 -25.48
CA PHE A 319 -10.95 13.76 -25.76
C PHE A 319 -11.95 13.12 -26.75
N ARG A 320 -11.87 11.81 -27.03
CA ARG A 320 -12.75 11.19 -28.04
C ARG A 320 -13.50 9.92 -27.67
N GLN A 321 -13.48 9.48 -26.42
CA GLN A 321 -14.35 8.38 -25.96
C GLN A 321 -14.98 8.76 -24.63
N ASP A 322 -16.13 9.43 -24.76
CA ASP A 322 -17.36 9.28 -23.95
C ASP A 322 -18.16 10.59 -23.97
N GLY A 323 -18.58 10.97 -25.18
CA GLY A 323 -19.61 11.98 -25.43
C GLY A 323 -20.83 11.31 -26.03
N LEU A 324 -21.66 10.68 -25.19
CA LEU A 324 -23.04 10.33 -25.54
C LEU A 324 -23.91 11.54 -25.23
N LEU A 325 -23.97 12.49 -26.18
CA LEU A 325 -25.07 13.42 -26.32
C LEU A 325 -25.60 13.25 -27.75
N GLN A 326 -26.72 12.57 -27.87
CA GLN A 326 -27.58 12.65 -29.06
C GLN A 326 -27.93 14.13 -29.25
N SER A 327 -27.52 14.70 -30.37
CA SER A 327 -28.10 15.94 -30.88
C SER A 327 -29.11 15.54 -31.96
N ASP A 328 -30.38 15.70 -31.60
CA ASP A 328 -31.47 15.81 -32.56
C ASP A 328 -31.30 17.15 -33.29
N GLN A 329 -31.00 17.10 -34.58
CA GLN A 329 -31.09 18.26 -35.46
C GLN A 329 -32.18 18.01 -36.51
N SER A 330 -33.34 18.62 -36.26
CA SER A 330 -34.24 19.08 -37.32
C SER A 330 -35.01 20.28 -36.80
N ASP A 331 -34.50 21.48 -37.07
CA ASP A 331 -35.37 22.59 -37.48
C ASP A 331 -34.54 23.67 -38.22
N PRO A 332 -34.96 24.11 -39.42
CA PRO A 332 -34.26 25.14 -40.17
C PRO A 332 -34.70 26.55 -39.72
N GLY A 333 -33.73 27.46 -39.69
CA GLY A 333 -33.91 28.86 -39.32
C GLY A 333 -34.76 29.68 -40.32
N PRO A 334 -35.06 30.94 -39.95
CA PRO A 334 -36.17 31.70 -40.51
C PRO A 334 -35.80 32.41 -41.82
N SER A 335 -36.72 32.39 -42.79
CA SER A 335 -36.74 33.32 -43.91
C SER A 335 -37.81 34.39 -43.67
N SER A 336 -37.41 35.64 -43.85
CA SER A 336 -38.26 36.82 -43.92
C SER A 336 -39.08 36.82 -45.21
N GLY A 337 -40.35 37.22 -45.13
CA GLY A 337 -41.19 37.38 -46.33
C GLY A 337 -42.62 37.80 -46.02
N ILE A 338 -42.92 39.05 -46.33
CA ILE A 338 -44.19 39.77 -46.24
C ILE A 338 -45.26 39.18 -47.18
N SER A 339 -46.54 39.11 -46.76
CA SER A 339 -47.71 39.52 -47.55
C SER A 339 -49.04 39.31 -46.80
N SER A 340 -49.88 40.36 -46.84
CA SER A 340 -51.34 40.40 -46.73
C SER A 340 -52.05 39.17 -47.32
N THR A 341 -53.16 38.69 -46.75
CA THR A 341 -54.53 39.25 -46.72
C THR A 341 -55.39 38.40 -45.79
#